data_AF-A0A0W0XPI5-F1
#
_entry.id   AF-A0A0W0XPI5-F1
#
_cell.length_a   1.000
_cell.length_b   1.000
_cell.length_c   1.000
_cell.angle_alpha   90.00
_cell.angle_beta   90.00
_cell.angle_gamma   90.00
#
_symmetry.space_group_name_H-M   'P 1'
#
loop_
_entity.id
_entity.type
_entity.pdbx_description
1 polymer ?
#
loop_
_entity_poly.entity_id
_entity_poly.type
_entity_poly.pdbx_seq_one_letter_code
_entity_poly.pdbx_strand_id
1 'polypeptide(L)'
;MDMKIKAIPLLMFLFLPFASFGSSTCPLPSGINVNTSKRVLNICEHGSVVKTFKVALGFKGVGKKRAGDNKTPVGLYGLAYPRKSNKYDVFIPILYPTSKQRAAGYSGRDVGIHGPAQSASALGWFGNLPFSTRGCIAVGKNNYIEYVAKWVKANPGAKVLIV
;
A
#
# COMPACT_ATOMS: atom_id res chain seq x y z
N MET A 1 1.13 71.28 39.72
CA MET A 1 1.79 70.75 38.51
C MET A 1 1.45 69.27 38.47
N ASP A 2 0.33 68.91 37.85
CA ASP A 2 -0.24 67.55 37.91
C ASP A 2 0.12 66.79 36.64
N MET A 3 1.01 65.81 36.79
CA MET A 3 1.55 65.02 35.69
C MET A 3 0.72 63.75 35.53
N LYS A 4 -0.13 63.68 34.49
CA LYS A 4 -0.92 62.49 34.14
C LYS A 4 -0.07 61.49 33.36
N ILE A 5 0.26 60.36 33.99
CA ILE A 5 0.94 59.21 33.37
C ILE A 5 -0.13 58.37 32.63
N LYS A 6 -0.03 58.27 31.30
CA LYS A 6 -0.85 57.36 30.49
C LYS A 6 -0.10 56.04 30.34
N ALA A 7 -0.60 54.98 30.98
CA ALA A 7 -0.09 53.62 30.82
C ALA A 7 -0.46 53.08 29.42
N ILE A 8 0.55 52.69 28.65
CA ILE A 8 0.38 52.00 27.35
C ILE A 8 0.52 50.50 27.63
N PRO A 9 -0.49 49.66 27.35
CA PRO A 9 -0.37 48.24 27.61
C PRO A 9 0.51 47.60 26.53
N LEU A 10 1.62 47.00 26.97
CA LEU A 10 2.50 46.18 26.14
C LEU A 10 1.77 44.88 25.80
N LEU A 11 1.18 44.80 24.60
CA LEU A 11 0.50 43.61 24.11
C LEU A 11 1.56 42.55 23.74
N MET A 12 1.84 41.65 24.66
CA MET A 12 2.76 40.52 24.49
C MET A 12 2.09 39.46 23.60
N PHE A 13 2.36 39.49 22.29
CA PHE A 13 1.96 38.44 21.36
C PHE A 13 2.68 37.14 21.72
N LEU A 14 1.98 36.21 22.37
CA LEU A 14 2.45 34.82 22.50
C LEU A 14 2.54 34.20 21.09
N PHE A 15 3.77 34.02 20.60
CA PHE A 15 4.04 33.14 19.48
C PHE A 15 3.73 31.70 19.91
N LEU A 16 2.51 31.24 19.63
CA LEU A 16 2.17 29.82 19.74
C LEU A 16 3.02 29.06 18.70
N PRO A 17 3.82 28.07 19.11
CA PRO A 17 4.59 27.29 18.15
C PRO A 17 3.60 26.53 17.29
N PHE A 18 3.62 26.79 15.98
CA PHE A 18 2.90 25.98 15.00
C PHE A 18 3.46 24.55 15.10
N ALA A 19 2.72 23.68 15.80
CA ALA A 19 3.02 22.27 15.86
C ALA A 19 2.95 21.72 14.43
N SER A 20 4.11 21.43 13.84
CA SER A 20 4.18 20.71 12.58
C SER A 20 3.75 19.28 12.84
N PHE A 21 2.47 18.99 12.61
CA PHE A 21 1.99 17.62 12.56
C PHE A 21 2.75 16.91 11.45
N GLY A 22 3.59 15.94 11.81
CA GLY A 22 4.30 15.11 10.85
C GLY A 22 3.28 14.28 10.06
N SER A 23 2.82 14.78 8.92
CA SER A 23 2.06 13.99 7.98
C SER A 23 2.95 12.83 7.52
N SER A 24 2.48 11.60 7.66
CA SER A 24 3.16 10.45 7.10
C SER A 24 3.10 10.55 5.57
N THR A 25 4.12 11.17 4.97
CA THR A 25 4.17 11.42 3.54
C THR A 25 4.39 10.12 2.79
N CYS A 26 3.46 9.77 1.89
CA CYS A 26 3.59 8.62 1.03
C CYS A 26 4.58 8.90 -0.13
N PRO A 27 5.55 8.01 -0.38
CA PRO A 27 6.47 8.17 -1.51
C PRO A 27 5.78 8.23 -2.88
N LEU A 28 4.70 7.44 -3.05
CA LEU A 28 3.71 7.65 -4.11
C LEU A 28 2.52 8.44 -3.52
N PRO A 29 2.34 9.74 -3.85
CA PRO A 29 1.36 10.58 -3.16
C PRO A 29 -0.09 10.17 -3.36
N SER A 30 -0.43 9.67 -4.55
CA SER A 30 -1.76 9.15 -4.89
C SER A 30 -1.61 7.77 -5.52
N GLY A 31 -1.98 6.73 -4.79
CA GLY A 31 -1.69 5.35 -5.18
C GLY A 31 -1.55 4.40 -4.00
N ILE A 32 -1.10 3.18 -4.31
CA ILE A 32 -0.81 2.18 -3.30
C ILE A 32 0.69 2.16 -3.02
N ASN A 33 1.07 2.21 -1.75
CA ASN A 33 2.46 2.06 -1.30
C ASN A 33 2.56 0.78 -0.48
N VAL A 34 3.36 -0.18 -0.93
CA VAL A 34 3.66 -1.41 -0.19
C VAL A 34 5.04 -1.25 0.42
N ASN A 35 5.09 -1.10 1.74
CA ASN A 35 6.34 -1.13 2.50
C ASN A 35 6.65 -2.59 2.84
N THR A 36 7.66 -3.15 2.20
CA THR A 36 7.99 -4.57 2.26
C THR A 36 8.63 -4.97 3.59
N SER A 37 9.47 -4.09 4.15
CA SER A 37 10.10 -4.28 5.47
C SER A 37 9.08 -4.29 6.60
N LYS A 38 8.13 -3.35 6.57
CA LYS A 38 7.04 -3.24 7.57
C LYS A 38 5.87 -4.18 7.26
N ARG A 39 5.84 -4.82 6.09
CA ARG A 39 4.76 -5.68 5.60
C ARG A 39 3.39 -5.00 5.67
N VAL A 40 3.32 -3.76 5.17
CA VAL A 40 2.08 -2.99 5.09
C VAL A 40 1.82 -2.48 3.69
N LEU A 41 0.54 -2.45 3.33
CA LEU A 41 0.00 -1.77 2.16
C LEU A 41 -0.76 -0.54 2.64
N ASN A 42 -0.33 0.64 2.19
CA ASN A 42 -0.99 1.91 2.41
C ASN A 42 -1.67 2.36 1.12
N ILE A 43 -2.94 2.74 1.21
CA ILE A 43 -3.60 3.55 0.18
C ILE A 43 -3.35 5.01 0.57
N CYS A 44 -2.87 5.79 -0.38
CA CYS A 44 -2.52 7.19 -0.19
C CYS A 44 -3.24 8.10 -1.16
N GLU A 45 -3.63 9.27 -0.68
CA GLU A 45 -4.24 10.35 -1.44
C GLU A 45 -3.62 11.67 -1.01
N HIS A 46 -3.19 12.48 -1.98
CA HIS A 46 -2.56 13.78 -1.72
C HIS A 46 -1.38 13.70 -0.72
N GLY A 47 -0.61 12.61 -0.80
CA GLY A 47 0.56 12.39 0.05
C GLY A 47 0.23 11.83 1.44
N SER A 48 -1.03 11.69 1.81
CA SER A 48 -1.45 11.19 3.13
C SER A 48 -1.97 9.76 3.06
N VAL A 49 -1.67 8.95 4.07
CA VAL A 49 -2.22 7.59 4.19
C VAL A 49 -3.70 7.67 4.58
N VAL A 50 -4.59 7.16 3.72
CA VAL A 50 -6.04 7.07 3.99
C VAL A 50 -6.46 5.71 4.51
N LYS A 51 -5.68 4.66 4.21
CA LYS A 51 -5.93 3.31 4.72
C LYS A 51 -4.65 2.47 4.78
N THR A 52 -4.54 1.64 5.81
CA THR A 52 -3.40 0.72 6.01
C THR A 52 -3.89 -0.71 6.20
N PHE A 53 -3.19 -1.66 5.59
CA PHE A 53 -3.43 -3.10 5.71
C PHE A 53 -2.12 -3.84 5.98
N LYS A 54 -2.13 -4.79 6.91
CA LYS A 54 -1.04 -5.78 7.02
C LYS A 54 -1.08 -6.70 5.80
N VAL A 55 0.09 -7.07 5.28
CA VAL A 55 0.20 -7.94 4.11
C VAL A 55 1.19 -9.08 4.28
N ALA A 56 0.92 -10.19 3.59
CA ALA A 56 1.93 -11.22 3.31
C ALA A 56 2.58 -10.98 1.95
N LEU A 57 3.86 -11.35 1.84
CA LEU A 57 4.70 -11.19 0.65
C LEU A 57 5.25 -12.55 0.20
N GLY A 58 6.02 -12.56 -0.88
CA GLY A 58 6.71 -13.73 -1.41
C GLY A 58 7.55 -14.44 -0.35
N PHE A 59 7.48 -15.77 -0.29
CA PHE A 59 8.18 -16.55 0.75
C PHE A 59 9.70 -16.53 0.63
N LYS A 60 10.22 -16.24 -0.57
CA LYS A 60 11.66 -16.00 -0.79
C LYS A 60 12.03 -14.51 -0.72
N GLY A 61 11.16 -13.68 -0.14
CA GLY A 61 11.36 -12.25 0.04
C GLY A 61 10.94 -11.42 -1.16
N VAL A 62 11.72 -10.39 -1.46
CA VAL A 62 11.43 -9.37 -2.47
C VAL A 62 12.49 -9.34 -3.58
N GLY A 63 12.23 -8.58 -4.64
CA GLY A 63 13.13 -8.44 -5.79
C GLY A 63 12.95 -9.54 -6.83
N LYS A 64 11.69 -9.77 -7.24
CA LYS A 64 11.36 -10.68 -8.33
C LYS A 64 12.10 -10.34 -9.62
N LYS A 65 12.71 -11.35 -10.25
CA LYS A 65 13.33 -11.26 -11.58
C LYS A 65 12.99 -12.44 -12.49
N ARG A 66 12.59 -13.60 -11.95
CA ARG A 66 12.35 -14.81 -12.74
C ARG A 66 11.00 -15.46 -12.42
N ALA A 67 10.42 -16.18 -13.37
CA ALA A 67 9.32 -17.09 -13.08
C ALA A 67 9.75 -18.12 -12.01
N GLY A 68 8.87 -18.42 -11.04
CA GLY A 68 9.16 -19.41 -10.00
C GLY A 68 10.16 -19.01 -8.90
N ASP A 69 10.73 -17.80 -8.92
CA ASP A 69 11.65 -17.33 -7.86
C ASP A 69 10.96 -17.05 -6.51
N ASN A 70 9.62 -17.07 -6.48
CA ASN A 70 8.76 -16.87 -5.31
C ASN A 70 9.04 -15.57 -4.52
N LYS A 71 9.51 -14.54 -5.22
CA LYS A 71 9.76 -13.20 -4.68
C LYS A 71 8.65 -12.24 -5.07
N THR A 72 8.35 -11.27 -4.22
CA THR A 72 7.51 -10.12 -4.58
C THR A 72 8.33 -9.11 -5.39
N PRO A 73 7.81 -8.57 -6.51
CA PRO A 73 8.53 -7.55 -7.28
C PRO A 73 8.69 -6.26 -6.48
N VAL A 74 9.80 -5.56 -6.71
CA VAL A 74 10.08 -4.22 -6.16
C VAL A 74 10.06 -3.23 -7.31
N GLY A 75 9.51 -2.04 -7.09
CA GLY A 75 9.39 -0.98 -8.10
C GLY A 75 7.98 -0.41 -8.22
N LEU A 76 7.80 0.44 -9.23
CA LEU A 76 6.53 1.10 -9.55
C LEU A 76 5.84 0.37 -10.70
N TYR A 77 4.57 0.00 -10.49
CA TYR A 77 3.77 -0.76 -11.46
C TYR A 77 2.39 -0.14 -11.62
N GLY A 78 1.80 -0.29 -12.81
CA GLY A 78 0.37 -0.07 -12.97
C GLY A 78 -0.43 -1.20 -12.34
N LEU A 79 -1.67 -0.89 -11.94
CA LEU A 79 -2.65 -1.87 -11.51
C LEU A 79 -3.66 -2.10 -12.64
N ALA A 80 -3.92 -3.37 -12.95
CA ALA A 80 -5.02 -3.72 -13.84
C ALA A 80 -6.35 -3.72 -13.08
N TYR A 81 -7.45 -3.80 -13.84
CA TYR A 81 -8.79 -3.82 -13.26
C TYR A 81 -8.99 -5.02 -12.30
N PRO A 82 -9.56 -4.80 -11.11
CA PRO A 82 -9.86 -5.88 -10.17
C PRO A 82 -10.84 -6.90 -10.75
N ARG A 83 -10.53 -8.20 -10.62
CA ARG A 83 -11.36 -9.29 -11.14
C ARG A 83 -11.70 -10.33 -10.06
N LYS A 84 -12.82 -11.02 -10.23
CA LYS A 84 -13.22 -12.14 -9.38
C LYS A 84 -12.20 -13.28 -9.50
N SER A 85 -11.93 -13.95 -8.39
CA SER A 85 -11.01 -15.06 -8.29
C SER A 85 -11.64 -16.18 -7.48
N ASN A 86 -11.76 -17.37 -8.05
CA ASN A 86 -12.26 -18.53 -7.31
C ASN A 86 -11.39 -18.89 -6.10
N LYS A 87 -10.10 -18.54 -6.16
CA LYS A 87 -9.14 -18.87 -5.10
C LYS A 87 -9.01 -17.79 -4.04
N TYR A 88 -9.18 -16.51 -4.40
CA TYR A 88 -8.84 -15.39 -3.51
C TYR A 88 -9.98 -14.39 -3.32
N ASP A 89 -11.18 -14.75 -3.81
CA ASP A 89 -12.36 -13.89 -3.98
C ASP A 89 -12.13 -12.73 -4.97
N VAL A 90 -11.12 -11.90 -4.72
CA VAL A 90 -10.68 -10.81 -5.60
C VAL A 90 -9.18 -10.91 -5.88
N PHE A 91 -8.82 -10.65 -7.14
CA PHE A 91 -7.44 -10.51 -7.59
C PHE A 91 -7.26 -9.22 -8.39
N ILE A 92 -6.25 -8.43 -8.04
CA ILE A 92 -5.88 -7.18 -8.70
C ILE A 92 -4.50 -7.39 -9.33
N PRO A 93 -4.41 -7.62 -10.65
CA PRO A 93 -3.12 -7.84 -11.29
C PRO A 93 -2.22 -6.61 -11.18
N ILE A 94 -0.96 -6.85 -10.83
CA ILE A 94 0.11 -5.87 -10.91
C ILE A 94 0.76 -6.05 -12.27
N LEU A 95 0.98 -4.97 -13.00
CA LEU A 95 1.56 -4.99 -14.35
C LEU A 95 3.10 -5.21 -14.32
N TYR A 96 3.52 -6.31 -13.69
CA TYR A 96 4.89 -6.82 -13.68
C TYR A 96 5.06 -7.90 -14.78
N PRO A 97 6.22 -7.96 -15.44
CA PRO A 97 7.32 -6.98 -15.40
C PRO A 97 7.01 -5.74 -16.24
N THR A 98 7.70 -4.63 -15.98
CA THR A 98 7.65 -3.46 -16.86
C THR A 98 8.32 -3.76 -18.21
N SER A 99 8.09 -2.91 -19.23
CA SER A 99 8.78 -3.04 -20.53
C SER A 99 10.31 -3.02 -20.38
N LYS A 100 10.84 -2.11 -19.55
CA LYS A 100 12.27 -2.03 -19.22
C LYS A 100 12.78 -3.30 -18.54
N GLN A 101 12.01 -3.86 -17.61
CA GLN A 101 12.38 -5.11 -16.95
C GLN A 101 12.35 -6.30 -17.92
N ARG A 102 11.37 -6.37 -18.82
CA ARG A 102 11.33 -7.38 -19.90
C ARG A 102 12.57 -7.28 -20.79
N ALA A 103 12.92 -6.07 -21.22
CA ALA A 103 14.14 -5.84 -22.00
C ALA A 103 15.42 -6.23 -21.25
N ALA A 104 15.41 -6.12 -19.92
CA ALA A 104 16.49 -6.58 -19.03
C ALA A 104 16.41 -8.08 -18.68
N GLY A 105 15.55 -8.86 -19.35
CA GLY A 105 15.46 -10.32 -19.17
C GLY A 105 14.62 -10.78 -17.96
N TYR A 106 13.84 -9.90 -17.35
CA TYR A 106 12.96 -10.31 -16.25
C TYR A 106 11.81 -11.16 -16.79
N SER A 107 11.49 -12.25 -16.09
CA SER A 107 10.42 -13.17 -16.46
C SER A 107 9.42 -13.38 -15.32
N GLY A 108 8.33 -14.07 -15.63
CA GLY A 108 7.18 -14.30 -14.73
C GLY A 108 5.96 -13.48 -15.12
N ARG A 109 4.84 -13.77 -14.45
CA ARG A 109 3.51 -13.19 -14.66
C ARG A 109 2.64 -13.46 -13.43
N ASP A 110 1.36 -13.07 -13.51
CA ASP A 110 0.32 -13.40 -12.53
C ASP A 110 0.65 -13.00 -11.09
N VAL A 111 1.37 -11.89 -10.94
CA VAL A 111 1.59 -11.23 -9.65
C VAL A 111 0.47 -10.22 -9.43
N GLY A 112 -0.08 -10.17 -8.23
CA GLY A 112 -1.16 -9.25 -7.92
C GLY A 112 -1.36 -9.01 -6.43
N ILE A 113 -2.33 -8.15 -6.12
CA ILE A 113 -2.86 -7.95 -4.78
C ILE A 113 -4.11 -8.82 -4.65
N HIS A 114 -4.25 -9.60 -3.58
CA HIS A 114 -5.39 -10.50 -3.42
C HIS A 114 -5.82 -10.69 -1.95
N GLY A 115 -7.04 -11.20 -1.74
CA GLY A 115 -7.56 -11.57 -0.43
C GLY A 115 -7.02 -12.91 0.09
N PRO A 116 -7.47 -13.39 1.26
CA PRO A 116 -7.10 -14.70 1.75
C PRO A 116 -7.55 -15.81 0.78
N ALA A 117 -6.91 -16.98 0.86
CA ALA A 117 -7.34 -18.13 0.08
C ALA A 117 -8.72 -18.61 0.56
N GLN A 118 -9.66 -18.78 -0.37
CA GLN A 118 -10.96 -19.37 -0.09
C GLN A 118 -10.75 -20.89 0.02
N SER A 119 -10.84 -21.42 1.23
CA SER A 119 -10.72 -22.86 1.45
C SER A 119 -11.92 -23.61 0.85
N ALA A 120 -11.69 -24.77 0.23
CA ALA A 120 -12.75 -25.72 -0.10
C ALA A 120 -13.01 -26.76 1.01
N SER A 121 -12.18 -26.80 2.07
CA SER A 121 -12.25 -27.81 3.12
C SER A 121 -11.93 -27.21 4.49
N ALA A 122 -12.87 -27.32 5.43
CA ALA A 122 -12.89 -26.70 6.76
C ALA A 122 -11.73 -27.05 7.73
N LEU A 123 -10.64 -27.71 7.29
CA LEU A 123 -9.61 -28.30 8.17
C LEU A 123 -8.27 -27.52 8.18
N GLY A 124 -8.25 -26.27 7.73
CA GLY A 124 -7.03 -25.43 7.68
C GLY A 124 -7.07 -24.15 8.53
N TRP A 125 -8.11 -23.94 9.34
CA TRP A 125 -8.38 -22.66 10.02
C TRP A 125 -7.56 -22.44 11.29
N PHE A 126 -6.23 -22.53 11.19
CA PHE A 126 -5.34 -21.87 12.14
C PHE A 126 -4.55 -20.78 11.39
N GLY A 127 -5.12 -19.57 11.34
CA GLY A 127 -4.43 -18.33 10.92
C GLY A 127 -4.81 -17.80 9.53
N ASN A 128 -5.66 -16.78 9.49
CA ASN A 128 -6.13 -16.08 8.27
C ASN A 128 -5.08 -15.14 7.63
N LEU A 129 -3.88 -15.64 7.40
CA LEU A 129 -2.95 -15.10 6.41
C LEU A 129 -2.01 -16.24 6.02
N PRO A 130 -1.86 -16.59 4.73
CA PRO A 130 -0.74 -17.46 4.39
C PRO A 130 0.52 -16.71 4.83
N PHE A 131 1.38 -17.32 5.65
CA PHE A 131 2.62 -16.68 6.13
C PHE A 131 3.44 -16.06 4.98
N SER A 132 3.21 -16.54 3.75
CA SER A 132 3.81 -16.03 2.53
C SER A 132 3.05 -16.43 1.25
N THR A 133 3.36 -15.77 0.13
CA THR A 133 2.81 -16.05 -1.20
C THR A 133 3.91 -16.57 -2.15
N ARG A 134 3.55 -16.89 -3.42
CA ARG A 134 4.53 -17.15 -4.50
C ARG A 134 4.99 -15.89 -5.25
N GLY A 135 4.83 -14.71 -4.62
CA GLY A 135 5.26 -13.41 -5.15
C GLY A 135 4.17 -12.33 -5.17
N CYS A 136 2.91 -12.68 -4.88
CA CYS A 136 1.81 -11.75 -4.71
C CYS A 136 1.88 -10.97 -3.38
N ILE A 137 1.03 -9.97 -3.24
CA ILE A 137 0.77 -9.23 -2.00
C ILE A 137 -0.61 -9.65 -1.49
N ALA A 138 -0.68 -10.33 -0.34
CA ALA A 138 -1.96 -10.81 0.19
C ALA A 138 -2.41 -9.98 1.40
N VAL A 139 -3.64 -9.47 1.37
CA VAL A 139 -4.29 -8.89 2.57
C VAL A 139 -5.01 -9.99 3.34
N GLY A 140 -5.18 -9.81 4.66
CA GLY A 140 -5.64 -10.89 5.55
C GLY A 140 -7.15 -11.16 5.60
N LYS A 141 -8.01 -10.35 4.96
CA LYS A 141 -9.48 -10.50 5.04
C LYS A 141 -10.15 -10.17 3.70
N ASN A 142 -11.29 -10.81 3.41
CA ASN A 142 -12.06 -10.55 2.18
C ASN A 142 -12.50 -9.09 2.09
N ASN A 143 -13.07 -8.54 3.17
CA ASN A 143 -13.48 -7.13 3.20
C ASN A 143 -12.30 -6.13 3.00
N TYR A 144 -11.06 -6.54 3.28
CA TYR A 144 -9.88 -5.71 3.00
C TYR A 144 -9.57 -5.69 1.50
N ILE A 145 -9.60 -6.84 0.82
CA ILE A 145 -9.36 -6.86 -0.63
C ILE A 145 -10.51 -6.21 -1.39
N GLU A 146 -11.75 -6.34 -0.91
CA GLU A 146 -12.90 -5.63 -1.46
C GLU A 146 -12.73 -4.12 -1.36
N TYR A 147 -12.24 -3.60 -0.22
CA TYR A 147 -11.94 -2.18 -0.07
C TYR A 147 -10.88 -1.73 -1.08
N VAL A 148 -9.75 -2.46 -1.16
CA VAL A 148 -8.67 -2.14 -2.11
C VAL A 148 -9.21 -2.17 -3.55
N ALA A 149 -10.03 -3.16 -3.89
CA ALA A 149 -10.61 -3.30 -5.21
C ALA A 149 -11.59 -2.17 -5.54
N LYS A 150 -12.45 -1.77 -4.60
CA LYS A 150 -13.35 -0.62 -4.78
C LYS A 150 -12.55 0.66 -5.02
N TRP A 151 -11.49 0.86 -4.25
CA TRP A 151 -10.61 2.02 -4.43
C TRP A 151 -9.91 2.01 -5.80
N VAL A 152 -9.35 0.88 -6.23
CA VAL A 152 -8.71 0.76 -7.55
C VAL A 152 -9.71 0.98 -8.68
N LYS A 153 -10.95 0.49 -8.56
CA LYS A 153 -12.02 0.75 -9.55
C LYS A 153 -12.38 2.23 -9.66
N ALA A 154 -12.41 2.94 -8.53
CA ALA A 154 -12.69 4.38 -8.48
C ALA A 154 -11.50 5.24 -8.97
N ASN A 155 -10.31 4.66 -9.10
CA ASN A 155 -9.09 5.35 -9.51
C ASN A 155 -8.44 4.66 -10.73
N PRO A 156 -9.02 4.76 -11.94
CA PRO A 156 -8.43 4.19 -13.16
C PRO A 156 -7.01 4.70 -13.39
N GLY A 157 -6.11 3.79 -13.76
CA GLY A 157 -4.69 4.11 -13.95
C GLY A 157 -3.87 4.21 -12.65
N ALA A 158 -4.47 3.90 -11.49
CA ALA A 158 -3.75 3.81 -10.23
C ALA A 158 -2.50 2.93 -10.33
N LYS A 159 -1.47 3.35 -9.59
CA LYS A 159 -0.18 2.65 -9.52
C LYS A 159 0.05 2.10 -8.13
N VAL A 160 0.91 1.09 -8.07
CA VAL A 160 1.48 0.58 -6.83
C VAL A 160 2.99 0.75 -6.84
N LEU A 161 3.51 1.37 -5.79
CA LEU A 161 4.93 1.40 -5.47
C LEU A 161 5.21 0.33 -4.43
N ILE A 162 6.11 -0.59 -4.74
CA ILE A 162 6.53 -1.68 -3.83
C ILE A 162 7.98 -1.43 -3.46
N VAL A 163 8.23 -1.13 -2.19
CA VAL A 163 9.55 -0.75 -1.63
C VAL A 163 9.80 -1.45 -0.31
#